data_AF-A0AAX4NXG7-F1
#
_entry.id   AF-A0AAX4NXG7-F1
#
_cell.length_a   1.000
_cell.length_b   1.000
_cell.length_c   1.000
_cell.angle_alpha   90.00
_cell.angle_beta   90.00
_cell.angle_gamma   90.00
#
_symmetry.space_group_name_H-M   'P 1'
#
loop_
_entity.id
_entity.type
_entity.pdbx_description
1 polymer ?
#
loop_
_entity_poly.entity_id
_entity_poly.type
_entity_poly.pdbx_seq_one_letter_code
_entity_poly.pdbx_strand_id
1 'polypeptide(L)'
;MAAFAALTLAAAAASLATAAPAREPGLDQLALGDWRDGRATFYGNRGYNGDPYSIDQGHCMYGGIPGPRYIAALSIWEGFGGDWRYTNCGRCFEIKCREGPRYNCRGDRLNASLIVMVTDKCPCNRWCCGDEPHFDLSFWGFGEIGRHGGGVISTLWRPIECPENMGRGGELVLQPQEYEPYCQRDGSKDILAAARERNLTTFSKAIEQTGLASEIEGGGRKFSVLAPTNEAFERAADAFNASVDALLAQPFMKEVMANHIIVEEDDEASSLGDDGGAQPAAFRTRLETEAGAMLDVTAAGVPRPESPDSIPEWLLVGGDSVILDVEVACNGELDIINKVIFPFGHFPGCTSCWNLRDVTQKRGLGEFLAAASAAGLDELLVSLGRITVLAPTDKALAVIREGRGNATIDARDFVFLGSNRLDNFQEDCGDASLAGVGVAGPSKNVSSCGVAKAIGLCEEPWVARGYCPRSCGLCRPMQELRVGFEMQAINGDRLVVYPSSDRSMARQSPPFDLVVNATMKIADFEEACNGVLYVLDAI
;
A
#
# COMPACT_ATOMS: atom_id res chain seq x y z
N MET A 1 3.26 79.43 60.93
CA MET A 1 2.86 79.83 59.56
C MET A 1 3.12 78.67 58.65
N ALA A 2 2.06 78.19 57.99
CA ALA A 2 2.06 77.02 57.11
C ALA A 2 2.84 77.28 55.83
N ALA A 3 3.48 76.24 55.28
CA ALA A 3 3.82 76.18 53.86
C ALA A 3 3.67 74.73 53.37
N PHE A 4 2.75 74.60 52.42
CA PHE A 4 2.18 73.40 51.84
C PHE A 4 3.20 72.45 51.19
N ALA A 5 2.98 71.14 51.40
CA ALA A 5 3.51 70.08 50.55
C ALA A 5 2.65 69.98 49.27
N ALA A 6 3.29 70.04 48.12
CA ALA A 6 2.70 69.66 46.83
C ALA A 6 3.49 68.46 46.31
N LEU A 7 2.98 67.26 46.56
CA LEU A 7 3.47 66.02 45.96
C LEU A 7 2.73 65.85 44.63
N THR A 8 3.41 66.12 43.51
CA THR A 8 2.88 65.82 42.17
C THR A 8 2.98 64.32 41.92
N LEU A 9 1.84 63.63 41.91
CA LEU A 9 1.75 62.28 41.34
C LEU A 9 1.92 62.38 39.82
N ALA A 10 3.09 61.99 39.32
CA ALA A 10 3.25 61.63 37.92
C ALA A 10 2.59 60.24 37.72
N ALA A 11 1.40 60.23 37.12
CA ALA A 11 0.79 58.99 36.64
C ALA A 11 1.61 58.48 35.45
N ALA A 12 2.45 57.47 35.69
CA ALA A 12 3.10 56.72 34.63
C ALA A 12 2.01 55.90 33.91
N ALA A 13 1.61 56.34 32.71
CA ALA A 13 0.85 55.52 31.81
C ALA A 13 1.74 54.34 31.37
N ALA A 14 1.57 53.19 32.01
CA ALA A 14 2.16 51.94 31.55
C ALA A 14 1.51 51.60 30.20
N SER A 15 2.24 51.84 29.11
CA SER A 15 1.92 51.28 27.81
C SER A 15 1.87 49.76 27.95
N LEU A 16 0.71 49.14 27.70
CA LEU A 16 0.60 47.71 27.43
C LEU A 16 1.39 47.43 26.14
N ALA A 17 2.69 47.17 26.29
CA ALA A 17 3.46 46.54 25.24
C ALA A 17 2.85 45.16 25.04
N THR A 18 2.30 44.91 23.86
CA THR A 18 1.98 43.56 23.41
C THR A 18 3.26 42.75 23.53
N ALA A 19 3.28 41.75 24.42
CA ALA A 19 4.43 40.88 24.57
C ALA A 19 4.75 40.29 23.19
N ALA A 20 5.96 40.53 22.70
CA ALA A 20 6.44 39.82 21.53
C ALA A 20 6.37 38.31 21.82
N PRO A 21 5.99 37.47 20.85
CA PRO A 21 6.01 36.03 21.05
C PRO A 21 7.40 35.58 21.52
N ALA A 22 7.44 34.54 22.35
CA ALA A 22 8.69 33.98 22.84
C ALA A 22 9.57 33.55 21.65
N ARG A 23 10.89 33.71 21.78
CA ARG A 23 11.85 33.36 20.74
C ARG A 23 11.84 31.84 20.53
N GLU A 24 11.75 31.42 19.27
CA GLU A 24 11.60 30.02 18.85
C GLU A 24 12.67 29.71 17.80
N PRO A 25 13.93 29.50 18.22
CA PRO A 25 15.09 29.61 17.33
C PRO A 25 15.01 28.74 16.07
N GLY A 26 14.43 27.54 16.14
CA GLY A 26 14.26 26.67 14.98
C GLY A 26 13.21 27.16 13.99
N LEU A 27 11.98 27.42 14.45
CA LEU A 27 10.91 27.90 13.57
C LEU A 27 11.12 29.35 13.11
N ASP A 28 11.77 30.17 13.94
CA ASP A 28 12.13 31.55 13.59
C ASP A 28 13.11 31.61 12.40
N GLN A 29 13.95 30.58 12.21
CA GLN A 29 14.85 30.51 11.05
C GLN A 29 14.09 30.25 9.74
N LEU A 30 12.96 29.56 9.80
CA LEU A 30 12.11 29.30 8.64
C LEU A 30 11.15 30.48 8.35
N ALA A 31 11.12 31.52 9.19
CA ALA A 31 10.14 32.59 9.06
C ALA A 31 10.37 33.43 7.79
N LEU A 32 9.34 33.49 6.94
CA LEU A 32 9.32 34.34 5.74
C LEU A 32 8.64 35.69 5.99
N GLY A 33 8.12 35.92 7.19
CA GLY A 33 7.46 37.16 7.58
C GLY A 33 7.05 37.20 9.04
N ASP A 34 6.52 38.35 9.46
CA ASP A 34 6.12 38.60 10.83
C ASP A 34 4.81 37.89 11.22
N TRP A 35 4.62 37.71 12.52
CA TRP A 35 3.37 37.22 13.10
C TRP A 35 2.19 38.18 12.85
N ARG A 36 1.04 37.61 12.52
CA ARG A 36 -0.21 38.33 12.22
C ARG A 36 -1.40 37.68 12.89
N ASP A 37 -2.39 38.51 13.19
CA ASP A 37 -3.68 38.03 13.67
C ASP A 37 -4.50 37.39 12.54
N GLY A 38 -5.27 36.37 12.88
CA GLY A 38 -6.23 35.74 11.99
C GLY A 38 -7.26 34.91 12.75
N ARG A 39 -7.97 34.06 12.00
CA ARG A 39 -8.88 33.06 12.55
C ARG A 39 -8.79 31.74 11.79
N ALA A 40 -9.19 30.65 12.44
CA ALA A 40 -9.33 29.36 11.80
C ALA A 40 -10.68 28.68 12.07
N THR A 41 -11.18 27.96 11.07
CA THR A 41 -12.29 26.98 11.15
C THR A 41 -11.80 25.62 10.66
N PHE A 42 -12.71 24.67 10.43
CA PHE A 42 -12.33 23.37 9.91
C PHE A 42 -13.29 22.77 8.88
N TYR A 43 -12.71 21.91 8.01
CA TYR A 43 -13.41 21.13 6.98
C TYR A 43 -12.93 19.67 6.93
N GLY A 44 -13.63 18.81 6.19
CA GLY A 44 -13.11 17.50 5.79
C GLY A 44 -13.56 16.27 6.59
N ASN A 45 -14.64 16.34 7.38
CA ASN A 45 -15.13 15.18 8.16
C ASN A 45 -16.65 14.98 8.10
N ARG A 46 -17.11 14.33 7.03
CA ARG A 46 -18.54 14.01 6.80
C ARG A 46 -19.22 13.32 7.97
N GLY A 47 -18.52 12.43 8.69
CA GLY A 47 -19.09 11.70 9.83
C GLY A 47 -19.37 12.61 11.04
N TYR A 48 -18.58 13.66 11.22
CA TYR A 48 -18.70 14.58 12.36
C TYR A 48 -19.62 15.77 12.07
N ASN A 49 -19.36 16.53 11.00
CA ASN A 49 -20.08 17.78 10.69
C ASN A 49 -20.96 17.69 9.44
N GLY A 50 -21.06 16.52 8.79
CA GLY A 50 -21.80 16.36 7.54
C GLY A 50 -21.15 17.04 6.34
N ASP A 51 -19.91 17.52 6.47
CA ASP A 51 -19.19 18.23 5.43
C ASP A 51 -18.92 17.31 4.21
N PRO A 52 -19.41 17.68 3.01
CA PRO A 52 -19.17 16.90 1.80
C PRO A 52 -17.78 17.12 1.20
N TYR A 53 -17.03 18.15 1.62
CA TYR A 53 -15.73 18.47 1.03
C TYR A 53 -14.66 17.49 1.54
N SER A 54 -13.84 16.98 0.61
CA SER A 54 -12.75 16.07 0.91
C SER A 54 -11.44 16.83 1.05
N ILE A 55 -10.65 16.51 2.08
CA ILE A 55 -9.28 17.01 2.23
C ILE A 55 -8.31 16.41 1.19
N ASP A 56 -8.65 15.25 0.61
CA ASP A 56 -7.83 14.50 -0.35
C ASP A 56 -8.08 14.95 -1.81
N GLN A 57 -9.07 15.82 -2.03
CA GLN A 57 -9.45 16.32 -3.37
C GLN A 57 -9.46 17.86 -3.42
N GLY A 58 -8.51 18.48 -2.72
CA GLY A 58 -8.37 19.93 -2.69
C GLY A 58 -8.02 20.54 -4.06
N HIS A 59 -8.24 21.85 -4.18
CA HIS A 59 -8.00 22.64 -5.39
C HIS A 59 -6.57 22.50 -5.96
N CYS A 60 -5.57 22.21 -5.11
CA CYS A 60 -4.18 22.05 -5.55
C CYS A 60 -3.89 20.68 -6.19
N MET A 61 -4.87 19.77 -6.22
CA MET A 61 -4.79 18.46 -6.89
C MET A 61 -3.66 17.56 -6.39
N TYR A 62 -3.29 17.65 -5.11
CA TYR A 62 -2.25 16.80 -4.52
C TYR A 62 -2.67 15.34 -4.30
N GLY A 63 -3.96 15.03 -4.42
CA GLY A 63 -4.50 13.70 -4.18
C GLY A 63 -4.52 13.34 -2.70
N GLY A 64 -4.38 12.05 -2.39
CA GLY A 64 -4.40 11.54 -1.01
C GLY A 64 -3.39 12.25 -0.12
N ILE A 65 -3.86 12.86 0.96
CA ILE A 65 -3.02 13.57 1.92
C ILE A 65 -2.56 12.57 2.99
N PRO A 66 -1.24 12.37 3.18
CA PRO A 66 -0.73 11.44 4.18
C PRO A 66 -1.03 11.92 5.60
N GLY A 67 -0.98 11.00 6.55
CA GLY A 67 -0.97 11.34 7.98
C GLY A 67 0.18 12.33 8.30
N PRO A 68 -0.02 13.29 9.23
CA PRO A 68 -1.17 13.46 10.12
C PRO A 68 -2.31 14.33 9.55
N ARG A 69 -2.25 14.72 8.26
CA ARG A 69 -3.28 15.48 7.53
C ARG A 69 -3.54 16.89 8.07
N TYR A 70 -2.56 17.55 8.68
CA TYR A 70 -2.56 18.94 9.12
C TYR A 70 -2.35 19.90 7.94
N ILE A 71 -3.41 20.13 7.18
CA ILE A 71 -3.43 20.96 5.98
C ILE A 71 -4.41 22.13 6.12
N ALA A 72 -4.31 23.10 5.22
CA ALA A 72 -5.19 24.27 5.22
C ALA A 72 -5.75 24.61 3.82
N ALA A 73 -6.98 25.10 3.81
CA ALA A 73 -7.57 25.83 2.71
C ALA A 73 -7.54 27.34 3.03
N LEU A 74 -6.99 28.15 2.13
CA LEU A 74 -6.91 29.61 2.37
C LEU A 74 -8.16 30.35 1.89
N SER A 75 -8.56 31.36 2.65
CA SER A 75 -9.61 32.31 2.23
C SER A 75 -9.16 33.21 1.08
N ILE A 76 -10.11 33.93 0.47
CA ILE A 76 -9.81 34.91 -0.60
C ILE A 76 -9.26 36.25 -0.07
N TRP A 77 -8.70 36.28 1.14
CA TRP A 77 -8.16 37.49 1.73
C TRP A 77 -6.89 37.96 0.99
N GLU A 78 -6.91 39.18 0.44
CA GLU A 78 -5.88 39.66 -0.49
C GLU A 78 -4.48 39.75 0.13
N GLY A 79 -4.38 39.96 1.45
CA GLY A 79 -3.10 40.15 2.11
C GLY A 79 -2.27 38.88 2.33
N PHE A 80 -2.74 37.71 1.88
CA PHE A 80 -1.91 36.50 1.78
C PHE A 80 -0.90 36.60 0.62
N GLY A 81 -1.18 37.45 -0.38
CA GLY A 81 -0.42 37.51 -1.63
C GLY A 81 -0.72 36.33 -2.57
N GLY A 82 -0.28 36.44 -3.82
CA GLY A 82 -0.48 35.43 -4.86
C GLY A 82 -1.85 35.45 -5.57
N ASP A 83 -1.93 34.90 -6.78
CA ASP A 83 -3.18 34.49 -7.42
C ASP A 83 -3.78 33.26 -6.71
N TRP A 84 -5.03 33.42 -6.25
CA TRP A 84 -5.82 32.37 -5.60
C TRP A 84 -6.08 31.15 -6.48
N ARG A 85 -5.92 31.28 -7.80
CA ARG A 85 -6.11 30.18 -8.74
C ARG A 85 -4.96 29.17 -8.71
N TYR A 86 -3.72 29.56 -8.39
CA TYR A 86 -2.57 28.63 -8.49
C TYR A 86 -1.38 28.89 -7.56
N THR A 87 -1.16 30.12 -7.08
CA THR A 87 0.13 30.48 -6.45
C THR A 87 0.20 30.26 -4.94
N ASN A 88 -0.92 29.93 -4.30
CA ASN A 88 -0.94 29.65 -2.86
C ASN A 88 -0.76 28.17 -2.53
N CYS A 89 -0.90 27.27 -3.50
CA CYS A 89 -0.65 25.85 -3.33
C CYS A 89 0.80 25.59 -2.90
N GLY A 90 0.98 24.71 -1.91
CA GLY A 90 2.30 24.29 -1.44
C GLY A 90 3.00 25.31 -0.53
N ARG A 91 2.37 26.44 -0.19
CA ARG A 91 2.89 27.38 0.80
C ARG A 91 2.66 26.83 2.20
N CYS A 92 3.59 27.12 3.12
CA CYS A 92 3.48 26.71 4.52
C CYS A 92 3.28 27.88 5.46
N PHE A 93 2.52 27.61 6.52
CA PHE A 93 2.21 28.58 7.56
C PHE A 93 2.37 27.92 8.92
N GLU A 94 2.99 28.65 9.84
CA GLU A 94 2.94 28.35 11.25
C GLU A 94 1.70 29.03 11.86
N ILE A 95 0.88 28.27 12.59
CA ILE A 95 -0.39 28.74 13.14
C ILE A 95 -0.47 28.35 14.62
N LYS A 96 -0.77 29.33 15.47
CA LYS A 96 -1.02 29.16 16.90
C LYS A 96 -2.43 29.57 17.24
N CYS A 97 -3.05 28.87 18.17
CA CYS A 97 -4.25 29.40 18.80
C CYS A 97 -3.87 30.54 19.76
N ARG A 98 -4.63 31.62 19.74
CA ARG A 98 -4.41 32.78 20.60
C ARG A 98 -5.70 33.07 21.37
N GLU A 99 -5.56 33.57 22.60
CA GLU A 99 -6.67 34.24 23.27
C GLU A 99 -7.18 35.43 22.43
N GLY A 100 -8.50 35.53 22.27
CA GLY A 100 -9.10 36.54 21.42
C GLY A 100 -10.62 36.49 21.46
N PRO A 101 -11.32 37.20 20.54
CA PRO A 101 -12.78 37.26 20.53
C PRO A 101 -13.44 35.89 20.32
N ARG A 102 -12.68 34.90 19.85
CA ARG A 102 -13.13 33.52 19.61
C ARG A 102 -12.28 32.59 20.48
N TYR A 103 -12.69 32.41 21.72
CA TYR A 103 -11.95 31.65 22.73
C TYR A 103 -12.40 30.17 22.75
N ASN A 104 -11.88 29.39 21.80
CA ASN A 104 -12.11 27.93 21.73
C ASN A 104 -10.80 27.14 21.61
N CYS A 105 -9.69 27.74 22.05
CA CYS A 105 -8.39 27.08 22.05
C CYS A 105 -8.39 25.84 22.95
N ARG A 106 -7.56 24.86 22.58
CA ARG A 106 -7.20 23.78 23.48
C ARG A 106 -6.20 24.30 24.52
N GLY A 107 -6.62 24.32 25.78
CA GLY A 107 -5.83 24.87 26.89
C GLY A 107 -4.50 24.14 27.10
N ASP A 108 -4.46 22.84 26.79
CA ASP A 108 -3.27 21.99 26.83
C ASP A 108 -2.30 22.22 25.66
N ARG A 109 -2.69 23.02 24.67
CA ARG A 109 -1.92 23.24 23.43
C ARG A 109 -1.72 24.73 23.10
N LEU A 110 -1.83 25.61 24.11
CA LEU A 110 -1.67 27.07 23.93
C LEU A 110 -0.27 27.50 23.47
N ASN A 111 0.76 26.69 23.77
CA ASN A 111 2.14 26.95 23.38
C ASN A 111 2.56 26.15 22.13
N ALA A 112 1.66 25.34 21.55
CA ALA A 112 1.98 24.52 20.39
C ALA A 112 1.83 25.32 19.08
N SER A 113 2.69 25.02 18.12
CA SER A 113 2.61 25.51 16.74
C SER A 113 2.09 24.42 15.83
N LEU A 114 1.05 24.72 15.06
CA LEU A 114 0.59 23.88 13.96
C LEU A 114 1.23 24.38 12.66
N ILE A 115 2.03 23.55 12.02
CA ILE A 115 2.60 23.82 10.70
C ILE A 115 1.70 23.16 9.67
N VAL A 116 1.19 23.95 8.74
CA VAL A 116 0.26 23.48 7.71
C VAL A 116 0.76 23.81 6.31
N MET A 117 0.49 22.91 5.38
CA MET A 117 0.63 23.17 3.95
C MET A 117 -0.73 23.57 3.36
N VAL A 118 -0.71 24.53 2.45
CA VAL A 118 -1.90 24.90 1.67
C VAL A 118 -2.12 23.90 0.55
N THR A 119 -3.22 23.17 0.64
CA THR A 119 -3.62 22.13 -0.33
C THR A 119 -4.93 22.45 -1.03
N ASP A 120 -5.65 23.47 -0.55
CA ASP A 120 -6.96 23.82 -1.05
C ASP A 120 -7.24 25.33 -0.96
N LYS A 121 -8.32 25.74 -1.59
CA LYS A 121 -8.87 27.08 -1.50
C LYS A 121 -10.20 27.01 -0.77
N CYS A 122 -10.39 27.85 0.23
CA CYS A 122 -11.71 28.03 0.81
C CYS A 122 -12.55 28.99 -0.08
N PRO A 123 -13.60 28.51 -0.77
CA PRO A 123 -14.47 29.38 -1.56
C PRO A 123 -15.21 30.36 -0.63
N CYS A 124 -15.52 31.57 -1.14
CA CYS A 124 -16.19 32.58 -0.33
C CYS A 124 -17.57 32.08 0.14
N ASN A 125 -17.61 31.72 1.42
CA ASN A 125 -18.79 31.46 2.21
C ASN A 125 -18.49 31.89 3.65
N ARG A 126 -19.28 32.80 4.22
CA ARG A 126 -19.13 33.33 5.58
C ARG A 126 -17.70 33.79 5.90
N TRP A 127 -16.88 32.93 6.52
CA TRP A 127 -15.54 33.23 7.00
C TRP A 127 -14.48 33.29 5.88
N CYS A 128 -14.76 32.77 4.69
CA CYS A 128 -13.77 32.73 3.62
C CYS A 128 -13.81 33.95 2.70
N CYS A 129 -14.63 34.97 2.99
CA CYS A 129 -14.91 36.11 2.10
C CYS A 129 -14.00 37.33 2.26
N GLY A 130 -12.82 37.16 2.87
CA GLY A 130 -11.76 38.18 2.84
C GLY A 130 -11.96 39.39 3.75
N ASP A 131 -12.78 39.29 4.79
CA ASP A 131 -12.91 40.30 5.85
C ASP A 131 -11.72 40.29 6.83
N GLU A 132 -11.15 39.13 7.10
CA GLU A 132 -9.89 38.98 7.85
C GLU A 132 -9.12 37.73 7.38
N PRO A 133 -7.80 37.61 7.67
CA PRO A 133 -7.02 36.43 7.34
C PRO A 133 -7.64 35.18 7.94
N HIS A 134 -7.93 34.19 7.09
CA HIS A 134 -8.67 33.02 7.52
C HIS A 134 -8.14 31.72 6.90
N PHE A 135 -7.91 30.75 7.77
CA PHE A 135 -7.49 29.39 7.46
C PHE A 135 -8.64 28.44 7.75
N ASP A 136 -9.10 27.70 6.74
CA ASP A 136 -9.98 26.57 6.97
C ASP A 136 -9.10 25.33 7.10
N LEU A 137 -8.84 24.89 8.33
CA LEU A 137 -7.92 23.79 8.61
C LEU A 137 -8.60 22.44 8.36
N SER A 138 -7.83 21.39 8.10
CA SER A 138 -8.43 20.06 8.15
C SER A 138 -9.03 19.78 9.53
N PHE A 139 -10.03 18.90 9.58
CA PHE A 139 -10.65 18.46 10.82
C PHE A 139 -9.61 18.02 11.86
N TRP A 140 -8.58 17.28 11.44
CA TRP A 140 -7.50 16.81 12.32
C TRP A 140 -6.61 17.96 12.80
N GLY A 141 -6.15 18.84 11.89
CA GLY A 141 -5.28 19.96 12.26
C GLY A 141 -5.98 20.97 13.18
N PHE A 142 -7.24 21.28 12.94
CA PHE A 142 -8.02 22.13 13.85
C PHE A 142 -8.14 21.51 15.24
N GLY A 143 -8.31 20.19 15.32
CA GLY A 143 -8.45 19.44 16.57
C GLY A 143 -7.21 19.49 17.46
N GLU A 144 -6.03 19.79 16.92
CA GLU A 144 -4.81 19.92 17.70
C GLU A 144 -4.76 21.21 18.51
N ILE A 145 -5.23 22.32 17.95
CA ILE A 145 -5.10 23.66 18.56
C ILE A 145 -6.44 24.27 19.00
N GLY A 146 -7.56 23.70 18.55
CA GLY A 146 -8.92 24.16 18.83
C GLY A 146 -9.89 23.04 19.20
N ARG A 147 -11.00 23.40 19.84
CA ARG A 147 -12.09 22.47 20.17
C ARG A 147 -13.16 22.51 19.08
N HIS A 148 -13.44 21.37 18.42
CA HIS A 148 -14.43 21.30 17.32
C HIS A 148 -15.80 21.87 17.68
N GLY A 149 -16.27 21.65 18.91
CA GLY A 149 -17.56 22.17 19.37
C GLY A 149 -17.69 23.71 19.33
N GLY A 150 -16.57 24.43 19.34
CA GLY A 150 -16.55 25.89 19.21
C GLY A 150 -16.60 26.40 17.77
N GLY A 151 -16.29 25.55 16.79
CA GLY A 151 -16.37 25.85 15.35
C GLY A 151 -15.34 26.83 14.79
N VAL A 152 -14.78 27.71 15.62
CA VAL A 152 -13.83 28.76 15.19
C VAL A 152 -12.89 29.17 16.33
N ILE A 153 -11.63 29.44 16.01
CA ILE A 153 -10.61 29.96 16.94
C ILE A 153 -9.97 31.26 16.44
N SER A 154 -9.48 32.07 17.37
CA SER A 154 -8.59 33.20 17.05
C SER A 154 -7.18 32.66 16.90
N THR A 155 -6.45 33.09 15.87
CA THR A 155 -5.10 32.59 15.59
C THR A 155 -4.07 33.71 15.53
N LEU A 156 -2.83 33.34 15.85
CA LEU A 156 -1.63 34.02 15.38
C LEU A 156 -1.02 33.15 14.28
N TRP A 157 -0.56 33.75 13.20
CA TRP A 157 0.06 33.01 12.10
C TRP A 157 1.21 33.78 11.47
N ARG A 158 2.14 33.07 10.82
CA ARG A 158 3.17 33.65 9.95
C ARG A 158 3.49 32.73 8.77
N PRO A 159 3.88 33.27 7.60
CA PRO A 159 4.40 32.44 6.52
C PRO A 159 5.78 31.91 6.91
N ILE A 160 6.03 30.64 6.59
CA ILE A 160 7.32 29.99 6.81
C ILE A 160 7.76 29.26 5.54
N GLU A 161 9.06 29.04 5.38
CA GLU A 161 9.56 28.00 4.48
C GLU A 161 9.00 26.67 4.96
N CYS A 162 8.53 25.83 4.04
CA CYS A 162 8.05 24.50 4.40
C CYS A 162 9.22 23.67 4.93
N PRO A 163 9.18 23.17 6.19
CA PRO A 163 10.12 22.16 6.63
C PRO A 163 10.18 21.02 5.61
N GLU A 164 11.37 20.55 5.23
CA GLU A 164 11.47 19.45 4.26
C GLU A 164 10.85 18.16 4.84
N ASN A 165 10.93 17.99 6.16
CA ASN A 165 10.42 16.83 6.87
C ASN A 165 8.90 16.86 7.15
N MET A 166 8.16 17.96 6.99
CA MET A 166 6.70 17.93 7.25
C MET A 166 5.89 17.21 6.15
N GLY A 167 6.52 16.97 4.99
CA GLY A 167 5.85 16.44 3.81
C GLY A 167 4.57 17.22 3.45
N ARG A 168 3.58 16.52 2.88
CA ARG A 168 2.25 17.10 2.55
C ARG A 168 1.25 17.03 3.72
N GLY A 169 1.60 16.30 4.78
CA GLY A 169 0.73 16.00 5.91
C GLY A 169 0.79 17.03 7.03
N GLY A 170 1.75 17.95 7.03
CA GLY A 170 1.93 18.96 8.08
C GLY A 170 2.41 18.38 9.41
N GLU A 171 2.65 19.26 10.38
CA GLU A 171 3.30 18.90 11.63
C GLU A 171 2.70 19.66 12.81
N LEU A 172 2.63 19.00 13.97
CA LEU A 172 2.31 19.65 15.22
C LEU A 172 3.54 19.71 16.10
N VAL A 173 3.97 20.93 16.41
CA VAL A 173 5.14 21.19 17.23
C VAL A 173 4.69 21.60 18.63
N LEU A 174 4.80 20.69 19.60
CA LEU A 174 4.39 20.95 20.98
C LEU A 174 5.31 21.92 21.73
N GLN A 175 6.59 21.95 21.35
CA GLN A 175 7.63 22.79 21.94
C GLN A 175 8.37 23.57 20.84
N PRO A 176 7.76 24.64 20.28
CA PRO A 176 8.37 25.45 19.21
C PRO A 176 9.78 25.98 19.52
N GLN A 177 10.11 26.15 20.80
CA GLN A 177 11.40 26.64 21.25
C GLN A 177 12.52 25.61 21.12
N GLU A 178 12.15 24.33 21.12
CA GLU A 178 13.04 23.17 20.98
C GLU A 178 12.97 22.57 19.57
N TYR A 179 12.19 23.19 18.66
CA TYR A 179 12.05 22.72 17.29
C TYR A 179 13.41 22.72 16.59
N GLU A 180 13.82 21.56 16.13
CA GLU A 180 14.91 21.39 15.19
C GLU A 180 14.37 20.62 13.99
N PRO A 181 14.37 21.21 12.77
CA PRO A 181 13.92 20.50 11.59
C PRO A 181 14.83 19.28 11.37
N TYR A 182 14.30 18.09 11.65
CA TYR A 182 15.00 16.82 11.45
C TYR A 182 15.32 16.65 9.95
N CYS A 183 16.51 16.14 9.64
CA CYS A 183 17.11 16.04 8.28
C CYS A 183 17.75 17.31 7.67
N GLN A 184 17.73 18.47 8.35
CA GLN A 184 18.38 19.70 7.84
C GLN A 184 19.75 20.01 8.48
N ARG A 185 20.33 19.04 9.21
CA ARG A 185 21.72 19.17 9.70
C ARG A 185 22.67 18.84 8.54
N ASP A 186 23.81 19.52 8.49
CA ASP A 186 24.86 19.15 7.54
C ASP A 186 25.23 17.67 7.70
N GLY A 187 25.01 16.89 6.64
CA GLY A 187 25.31 15.46 6.59
C GLY A 187 24.18 14.52 7.05
N SER A 188 23.00 15.02 7.45
CA SER A 188 21.84 14.14 7.69
C SER A 188 21.24 13.61 6.38
N LYS A 189 20.68 12.41 6.44
CA LYS A 189 20.15 11.67 5.28
C LYS A 189 18.83 11.02 5.67
N ASP A 190 17.82 11.18 4.83
CA ASP A 190 16.57 10.45 4.97
C ASP A 190 16.73 8.98 4.52
N ILE A 191 15.71 8.16 4.76
CA ILE A 191 15.68 6.73 4.40
C ILE A 191 15.95 6.49 2.91
N LEU A 192 15.40 7.31 2.01
CA LEU A 192 15.60 7.14 0.57
C LEU A 192 17.01 7.57 0.15
N ALA A 193 17.57 8.60 0.76
CA ALA A 193 18.96 9.00 0.59
C ALA A 193 19.91 7.92 1.10
N ALA A 194 19.66 7.36 2.29
CA ALA A 194 20.41 6.24 2.85
C ALA A 194 20.35 5.00 1.94
N ALA A 195 19.16 4.65 1.43
CA ALA A 195 18.98 3.54 0.49
C ALA A 195 19.79 3.74 -0.80
N ARG A 196 19.77 4.95 -1.38
CA ARG A 196 20.54 5.28 -2.59
C ARG A 196 22.05 5.18 -2.35
N GLU A 197 22.55 5.64 -1.21
CA GLU A 197 23.97 5.50 -0.85
C GLU A 197 24.41 4.05 -0.65
N ARG A 198 23.50 3.21 -0.14
CA ARG A 198 23.71 1.76 -0.03
C ARG A 198 23.45 1.00 -1.33
N ASN A 199 23.28 1.71 -2.46
CA ASN A 199 23.07 1.13 -3.79
C ASN A 199 21.79 0.27 -3.90
N LEU A 200 20.76 0.56 -3.09
CA LEU A 200 19.46 -0.12 -3.12
C LEU A 200 18.56 0.46 -4.23
N THR A 201 19.07 0.50 -5.46
CA THR A 201 18.44 1.19 -6.59
C THR A 201 17.06 0.64 -6.94
N THR A 202 16.87 -0.68 -6.86
CA THR A 202 15.58 -1.31 -7.18
C THR A 202 14.53 -1.01 -6.12
N PHE A 203 14.92 -1.01 -4.84
CA PHE A 203 14.06 -0.61 -3.73
C PHE A 203 13.59 0.85 -3.86
N SER A 204 14.52 1.79 -4.07
CA SER A 204 14.17 3.21 -4.25
C SER A 204 13.21 3.40 -5.43
N LYS A 205 13.47 2.72 -6.56
CA LYS A 205 12.58 2.73 -7.72
C LYS A 205 11.19 2.17 -7.40
N ALA A 206 11.10 1.08 -6.64
CA ALA A 206 9.83 0.47 -6.24
C ALA A 206 9.00 1.39 -5.33
N ILE A 207 9.64 2.06 -4.36
CA ILE A 207 8.98 3.04 -3.48
C ILE A 207 8.46 4.25 -4.28
N GLU A 208 9.26 4.75 -5.22
CA GLU A 208 8.87 5.87 -6.10
C GLU A 208 7.69 5.48 -7.01
N GLN A 209 7.74 4.30 -7.65
CA GLN A 209 6.71 3.83 -8.59
C GLN A 209 5.38 3.51 -7.90
N THR A 210 5.42 3.04 -6.66
CA THR A 210 4.21 2.71 -5.88
C THR A 210 3.58 3.94 -5.21
N GLY A 211 4.26 5.10 -5.26
CA GLY A 211 3.82 6.35 -4.64
C GLY A 211 4.01 6.40 -3.12
N LEU A 212 4.72 5.44 -2.55
CA LEU A 212 4.98 5.34 -1.10
C LEU A 212 6.11 6.26 -0.64
N ALA A 213 6.88 6.86 -1.56
CA ALA A 213 7.95 7.81 -1.21
C ALA A 213 7.45 8.91 -0.26
N SER A 214 6.33 9.55 -0.62
CA SER A 214 5.74 10.60 0.21
C SER A 214 5.12 10.11 1.53
N GLU A 215 4.94 8.79 1.69
CA GLU A 215 4.44 8.19 2.94
C GLU A 215 5.58 8.03 3.96
N ILE A 216 6.81 7.74 3.51
CA ILE A 216 8.00 7.58 4.37
C ILE A 216 8.87 8.85 4.46
N GLU A 217 8.63 9.86 3.63
CA GLU A 217 9.30 11.18 3.69
C GLU A 217 8.72 12.09 4.80
N GLY A 218 7.54 11.77 5.37
CA GLY A 218 6.86 12.59 6.39
C GLY A 218 7.42 12.40 7.81
N GLY A 219 8.33 13.26 8.23
CA GLY A 219 9.10 13.23 9.48
C GLY A 219 8.38 13.68 10.75
N GLY A 220 7.15 13.21 10.97
CA GLY A 220 6.52 13.19 12.30
C GLY A 220 6.59 11.82 12.99
N ARG A 221 6.90 10.76 12.24
CA ARG A 221 7.01 9.39 12.73
C ARG A 221 8.40 8.86 12.41
N LYS A 222 9.02 8.13 13.34
CA LYS A 222 10.17 7.29 13.00
C LYS A 222 9.62 6.10 12.23
N PHE A 223 10.12 5.88 11.02
CA PHE A 223 9.80 4.68 10.27
C PHE A 223 10.85 3.62 10.55
N SER A 224 10.44 2.36 10.69
CA SER A 224 11.34 1.24 10.46
C SER A 224 10.99 0.66 9.08
N VAL A 225 11.97 0.61 8.18
CA VAL A 225 11.78 0.21 6.78
C VAL A 225 12.69 -0.95 6.47
N LEU A 226 12.08 -2.08 6.09
CA LEU A 226 12.78 -3.25 5.60
C LEU A 226 13.08 -3.06 4.11
N ALA A 227 14.32 -2.78 3.72
CA ALA A 227 14.68 -2.56 2.32
C ALA A 227 15.33 -3.80 1.68
N PRO A 228 14.64 -4.49 0.74
CA PRO A 228 15.25 -5.58 0.00
C PRO A 228 16.39 -5.09 -0.89
N THR A 229 17.48 -5.85 -0.89
CA THR A 229 18.59 -5.71 -1.84
C THR A 229 18.17 -5.86 -3.30
N ASN A 230 18.98 -5.36 -4.24
CA ASN A 230 18.69 -5.54 -5.68
C ASN A 230 18.61 -7.02 -6.04
N GLU A 231 19.49 -7.85 -5.46
CA GLU A 231 19.52 -9.30 -5.63
C GLU A 231 18.24 -9.97 -5.09
N ALA A 232 17.62 -9.40 -4.05
CA ALA A 232 16.34 -9.88 -3.56
C ALA A 232 15.22 -9.68 -4.60
N PHE A 233 15.20 -8.53 -5.27
CA PHE A 233 14.24 -8.27 -6.35
C PHE A 233 14.53 -9.10 -7.59
N GLU A 234 15.79 -9.32 -7.94
CA GLU A 234 16.19 -10.22 -9.04
C GLU A 234 15.70 -11.65 -8.78
N ARG A 235 15.93 -12.19 -7.58
CA ARG A 235 15.41 -13.50 -7.19
C ARG A 235 13.89 -13.57 -7.26
N ALA A 236 13.20 -12.54 -6.77
CA ALA A 236 11.75 -12.48 -6.86
C ALA A 236 11.29 -12.45 -8.34
N ALA A 237 11.94 -11.67 -9.20
CA ALA A 237 11.61 -11.57 -10.61
C ALA A 237 11.86 -12.88 -11.37
N ASP A 238 12.99 -13.56 -11.09
CA ASP A 238 13.34 -14.86 -11.65
C ASP A 238 12.30 -15.93 -11.29
N ALA A 239 11.80 -15.92 -10.05
CA ALA A 239 10.75 -16.83 -9.61
C ALA A 239 9.42 -16.62 -10.37
N PHE A 240 9.18 -15.40 -10.86
CA PHE A 240 8.06 -15.08 -11.75
C PHE A 240 8.39 -15.19 -13.25
N ASN A 241 9.61 -15.60 -13.59
CA ASN A 241 10.15 -15.60 -14.96
C ASN A 241 9.91 -14.25 -15.68
N ALA A 242 10.10 -13.17 -14.93
CA ALA A 242 9.87 -11.80 -15.36
C ALA A 242 11.15 -10.97 -15.22
N SER A 243 11.23 -9.83 -15.92
CA SER A 243 12.23 -8.83 -15.58
C SER A 243 11.85 -8.13 -14.27
N VAL A 244 12.83 -7.57 -13.57
CA VAL A 244 12.57 -6.73 -12.38
C VAL A 244 11.57 -5.62 -12.71
N ASP A 245 11.69 -4.96 -13.86
CA ASP A 245 10.75 -3.93 -14.29
C ASP A 245 9.32 -4.45 -14.50
N ALA A 246 9.16 -5.66 -15.03
CA ALA A 246 7.86 -6.29 -15.20
C ALA A 246 7.26 -6.74 -13.86
N LEU A 247 8.09 -7.13 -12.89
CA LEU A 247 7.69 -7.39 -11.52
C LEU A 247 7.20 -6.11 -10.83
N LEU A 248 7.97 -5.01 -10.91
CA LEU A 248 7.61 -3.73 -10.29
C LEU A 248 6.32 -3.13 -10.87
N ALA A 249 6.01 -3.42 -12.14
CA ALA A 249 4.79 -2.98 -12.79
C ALA A 249 3.53 -3.77 -12.37
N GLN A 250 3.66 -4.81 -11.54
CA GLN A 250 2.52 -5.63 -11.13
C GLN A 250 1.57 -4.86 -10.21
N PRO A 251 0.24 -5.01 -10.35
CA PRO A 251 -0.75 -4.29 -9.54
C PRO A 251 -0.59 -4.50 -8.03
N PHE A 252 -0.09 -5.67 -7.61
CA PHE A 252 0.12 -6.00 -6.19
C PHE A 252 1.37 -5.33 -5.59
N MET A 253 2.24 -4.72 -6.40
CA MET A 253 3.53 -4.22 -5.93
C MET A 253 3.39 -3.11 -4.88
N LYS A 254 2.32 -2.31 -4.93
CA LYS A 254 2.06 -1.30 -3.89
C LYS A 254 1.88 -1.94 -2.51
N GLU A 255 1.13 -3.03 -2.43
CA GLU A 255 0.87 -3.76 -1.19
C GLU A 255 2.15 -4.47 -0.70
N VAL A 256 2.94 -5.02 -1.63
CA VAL A 256 4.26 -5.60 -1.31
C VAL A 256 5.17 -4.53 -0.71
N MET A 257 5.28 -3.35 -1.31
CA MET A 257 6.15 -2.30 -0.78
C MET A 257 5.63 -1.71 0.54
N ALA A 258 4.31 -1.62 0.74
CA ALA A 258 3.73 -1.24 2.04
C ALA A 258 4.05 -2.27 3.14
N ASN A 259 4.15 -3.56 2.80
CA ASN A 259 4.55 -4.61 3.73
C ASN A 259 6.00 -4.50 4.23
N HIS A 260 6.80 -3.63 3.61
CA HIS A 260 8.17 -3.34 4.00
C HIS A 260 8.29 -2.09 4.89
N ILE A 261 7.18 -1.42 5.19
CA ILE A 261 7.14 -0.26 6.09
C ILE A 261 6.49 -0.75 7.39
N ILE A 262 7.22 -0.67 8.50
CA ILE A 262 6.75 -1.06 9.82
C ILE A 262 5.95 0.09 10.43
N VAL A 263 4.77 -0.24 10.94
CA VAL A 263 3.96 0.67 11.76
C VAL A 263 4.49 0.58 13.19
N GLU A 264 5.20 1.62 13.63
CA GLU A 264 5.45 1.80 15.05
C GLU A 264 4.18 2.40 15.68
N GLU A 265 3.55 1.67 16.61
CA GLU A 265 2.59 2.30 17.52
C GLU A 265 3.37 3.27 18.40
N ASP A 266 2.83 4.48 18.62
CA ASP A 266 3.37 5.52 19.53
C ASP A 266 3.30 5.07 21.00
N ASP A 267 3.82 3.88 21.33
CA ASP A 267 4.06 3.45 22.69
C ASP A 267 5.34 4.15 23.17
N GLU A 268 5.11 5.31 23.80
CA GLU A 268 6.02 5.94 24.76
C GLU A 268 6.87 4.88 25.48
N ALA A 269 8.19 4.94 25.23
CA ALA A 269 9.24 4.20 25.91
C ALA A 269 9.37 2.69 25.61
N SER A 270 10.03 2.39 24.50
CA SER A 270 11.15 1.42 24.57
C SER A 270 12.43 2.09 24.07
N SER A 271 13.04 2.91 24.94
CA SER A 271 14.47 3.16 24.78
C SER A 271 15.17 1.81 24.77
N LEU A 272 15.96 1.53 23.75
CA LEU A 272 17.05 0.56 23.81
C LEU A 272 18.00 1.04 24.92
N GLY A 273 17.69 0.62 26.15
CA GLY A 273 18.48 0.90 27.33
C GLY A 273 19.79 0.16 27.21
N ASP A 274 20.87 0.93 27.15
CA ASP A 274 22.22 0.49 27.44
C ASP A 274 22.29 0.07 28.92
N ASP A 275 21.85 -1.16 29.21
CA ASP A 275 22.13 -1.82 30.49
C ASP A 275 23.21 -2.87 30.25
N GLY A 276 24.45 -2.47 30.51
CA GLY A 276 25.58 -3.37 30.59
C GLY A 276 25.32 -4.49 31.61
N GLY A 277 25.21 -5.72 31.13
CA GLY A 277 25.33 -6.90 31.98
C GLY A 277 24.46 -8.10 31.58
N ALA A 278 25.09 -9.03 30.87
CA ALA A 278 24.83 -10.48 30.87
C ALA A 278 23.47 -11.02 30.34
N GLN A 279 23.62 -11.62 29.14
CA GLN A 279 22.78 -12.62 28.44
C GLN A 279 21.60 -12.11 27.60
N PRO A 280 21.57 -12.45 26.29
CA PRO A 280 20.51 -12.02 25.39
C PRO A 280 19.26 -12.85 25.68
N ALA A 281 18.26 -12.21 26.31
CA ALA A 281 16.91 -12.73 26.25
C ALA A 281 16.49 -12.69 24.77
N ALA A 282 16.19 -13.86 24.20
CA ALA A 282 15.75 -14.00 22.82
C ALA A 282 14.60 -13.02 22.50
N PHE A 283 14.93 -11.97 21.76
CA PHE A 283 14.01 -10.94 21.29
C PHE A 283 13.07 -11.59 20.27
N ARG A 284 11.80 -11.77 20.66
CA ARG A 284 10.71 -12.18 19.78
C ARG A 284 9.75 -11.01 19.70
N THR A 285 9.94 -10.14 18.72
CA THR A 285 9.02 -9.02 18.48
C THR A 285 8.16 -9.37 17.28
N ARG A 286 6.87 -9.08 17.40
CA ARG A 286 5.94 -9.14 16.28
C ARG A 286 5.71 -7.70 15.81
N LEU A 287 6.01 -7.42 14.55
CA LEU A 287 5.93 -6.11 13.93
C LEU A 287 4.69 -6.03 13.04
N GLU A 288 3.91 -4.97 13.16
CA GLU A 288 2.84 -4.67 12.20
C GLU A 288 3.40 -3.84 11.03
N THR A 289 2.90 -4.09 9.83
CA THR A 289 3.33 -3.38 8.61
C THR A 289 2.22 -2.45 8.11
N GLU A 290 2.53 -1.47 7.26
CA GLU A 290 1.52 -0.60 6.63
C GLU A 290 0.59 -1.39 5.69
N ALA A 291 0.97 -2.61 5.31
CA ALA A 291 0.07 -3.56 4.64
C ALA A 291 -0.85 -4.35 5.59
N GLY A 292 -0.80 -4.09 6.92
CA GLY A 292 -1.58 -4.77 7.94
C GLY A 292 -1.12 -6.21 8.26
N ALA A 293 0.03 -6.63 7.75
CA ALA A 293 0.60 -7.94 8.04
C ALA A 293 1.46 -7.89 9.30
N MET A 294 1.42 -8.99 10.08
CA MET A 294 2.29 -9.18 11.24
C MET A 294 3.53 -9.99 10.85
N LEU A 295 4.72 -9.45 11.09
CA LEU A 295 6.00 -10.10 10.86
C LEU A 295 6.62 -10.53 12.20
N ASP A 296 6.94 -11.81 12.34
CA ASP A 296 7.68 -12.30 13.51
C ASP A 296 9.18 -12.12 13.25
N VAL A 297 9.87 -11.44 14.19
CA VAL A 297 11.33 -11.28 14.18
C VAL A 297 11.96 -12.19 15.22
N THR A 298 12.94 -12.99 14.80
CA THR A 298 13.61 -13.97 15.67
C THR A 298 15.11 -13.96 15.45
N ALA A 299 15.90 -14.10 16.52
CA ALA A 299 17.34 -14.31 16.39
C ALA A 299 17.63 -15.75 15.92
N ALA A 300 18.50 -15.90 14.92
CA ALA A 300 18.92 -17.20 14.39
C ALA A 300 20.40 -17.21 14.04
N GLY A 301 21.06 -18.34 14.32
CA GLY A 301 22.42 -18.61 13.87
C GLY A 301 22.42 -19.09 12.41
N VAL A 302 22.55 -18.18 11.46
CA VAL A 302 22.56 -18.50 10.03
C VAL A 302 24.00 -18.43 9.48
N PRO A 303 24.51 -19.46 8.76
CA PRO A 303 25.85 -19.45 8.19
C PRO A 303 26.04 -18.34 7.14
N ARG A 304 27.20 -17.67 7.15
CA ARG A 304 27.56 -16.70 6.11
C ARG A 304 27.68 -17.39 4.74
N PRO A 305 27.11 -16.83 3.65
CA PRO A 305 27.32 -17.35 2.28
C PRO A 305 28.80 -17.46 1.90
N GLU A 306 29.62 -16.57 2.44
CA GLU A 306 31.04 -16.43 2.14
C GLU A 306 31.96 -17.17 3.12
N SER A 307 31.41 -17.61 4.27
CA SER A 307 32.16 -18.25 5.35
C SER A 307 31.25 -19.20 6.14
N PRO A 308 31.00 -20.43 5.62
CA PRO A 308 30.05 -21.37 6.20
C PRO A 308 30.46 -21.90 7.60
N ASP A 309 31.73 -21.77 7.97
CA ASP A 309 32.27 -22.23 9.25
C ASP A 309 32.04 -21.23 10.41
N SER A 310 31.56 -20.03 10.12
CA SER A 310 31.19 -19.00 11.10
C SER A 310 29.69 -18.75 11.07
N ILE A 311 29.02 -18.95 12.20
CA ILE A 311 27.58 -18.69 12.35
C ILE A 311 27.39 -17.40 13.18
N PRO A 312 27.24 -16.22 12.54
CA PRO A 312 26.75 -15.04 13.23
C PRO A 312 25.28 -15.22 13.63
N GLU A 313 24.88 -14.58 14.73
CA GLU A 313 23.48 -14.44 15.11
C GLU A 313 22.89 -13.29 14.28
N TRP A 314 21.90 -13.60 13.44
CA TRP A 314 21.18 -12.64 12.60
C TRP A 314 19.71 -12.60 12.99
N LEU A 315 19.06 -11.46 12.74
CA LEU A 315 17.62 -11.36 12.88
C LEU A 315 16.95 -11.89 11.61
N LEU A 316 16.06 -12.87 11.81
CA LEU A 316 15.17 -13.41 10.80
C LEU A 316 13.81 -12.74 10.90
N VAL A 317 13.36 -12.17 9.79
CA VAL A 317 12.01 -11.63 9.60
C VAL A 317 11.18 -12.66 8.85
N GLY A 318 10.01 -13.03 9.39
CA GLY A 318 9.14 -14.04 8.77
C GLY A 318 9.72 -15.47 8.77
N GLY A 319 10.84 -15.69 9.47
CA GLY A 319 11.51 -16.99 9.61
C GLY A 319 12.49 -17.35 8.48
N ASP A 320 12.64 -16.51 7.45
CA ASP A 320 13.47 -16.80 6.28
C ASP A 320 14.24 -15.59 5.70
N SER A 321 13.74 -14.37 5.91
CA SER A 321 14.44 -13.14 5.50
C SER A 321 15.46 -12.72 6.55
N VAL A 322 16.68 -12.38 6.13
CA VAL A 322 17.78 -11.99 7.02
C VAL A 322 18.00 -10.48 6.94
N ILE A 323 18.12 -9.81 8.09
CA ILE A 323 18.65 -8.44 8.16
C ILE A 323 20.17 -8.49 7.98
N LEU A 324 20.63 -7.96 6.85
CA LEU A 324 22.03 -7.94 6.42
C LEU A 324 22.79 -6.76 7.02
N ASP A 325 22.13 -5.62 7.17
CA ASP A 325 22.70 -4.36 7.62
C ASP A 325 21.61 -3.43 8.12
N VAL A 326 21.98 -2.42 8.90
CA VAL A 326 21.06 -1.43 9.46
C VAL A 326 21.63 -0.04 9.24
N GLU A 327 20.84 0.83 8.62
CA GLU A 327 21.18 2.22 8.39
C GLU A 327 20.28 3.15 9.20
N VAL A 328 20.90 4.07 9.94
CA VAL A 328 20.17 5.08 10.71
C VAL A 328 19.97 6.31 9.84
N ALA A 329 18.73 6.63 9.54
CA ALA A 329 18.32 7.83 8.84
C ALA A 329 17.72 8.85 9.82
N CYS A 330 17.60 10.10 9.39
CA CYS A 330 16.99 11.13 10.21
C CYS A 330 15.47 10.94 10.40
N ASN A 331 14.77 10.32 9.45
CA ASN A 331 13.35 10.00 9.53
C ASN A 331 13.07 8.54 9.94
N GLY A 332 14.08 7.77 10.38
CA GLY A 332 13.86 6.39 10.83
C GLY A 332 15.06 5.46 10.69
N GLU A 333 14.79 4.16 10.66
CA GLU A 333 15.77 3.08 10.49
C GLU A 333 15.49 2.33 9.18
N LEU A 334 16.56 1.95 8.50
CA LEU A 334 16.53 1.22 7.24
C LEU A 334 17.26 -0.12 7.42
N ASP A 335 16.48 -1.18 7.58
CA ASP A 335 16.97 -2.56 7.71
C ASP A 335 17.14 -3.17 6.32
N ILE A 336 18.37 -3.39 5.89
CA ILE A 336 18.66 -3.98 4.58
C ILE A 336 18.44 -5.48 4.67
N ILE A 337 17.52 -6.02 3.87
CA ILE A 337 17.16 -7.43 3.90
C ILE A 337 17.49 -8.17 2.61
N ASN A 338 17.68 -9.48 2.72
CA ASN A 338 18.03 -10.34 1.58
C ASN A 338 16.81 -10.83 0.77
N LYS A 339 15.58 -10.51 1.17
CA LYS A 339 14.37 -11.05 0.52
C LYS A 339 13.28 -9.99 0.38
N VAL A 340 12.49 -10.05 -0.69
CA VAL A 340 11.25 -9.27 -0.82
C VAL A 340 10.16 -9.99 -0.03
N ILE A 341 9.60 -9.34 0.99
CA ILE A 341 8.57 -9.91 1.88
C ILE A 341 7.17 -9.55 1.35
N PHE A 342 6.39 -10.57 1.01
CA PHE A 342 5.01 -10.39 0.55
C PHE A 342 4.01 -10.54 1.73
N PRO A 343 2.87 -9.82 1.73
CA PRO A 343 1.93 -9.78 2.86
C PRO A 343 0.96 -10.98 2.88
N PHE A 344 1.44 -12.18 3.22
CA PHE A 344 0.72 -13.47 3.06
C PHE A 344 -0.65 -13.58 3.74
N GLY A 345 -0.86 -12.90 4.87
CA GLY A 345 -2.04 -13.09 5.72
C GLY A 345 -3.10 -11.98 5.66
N HIS A 346 -2.81 -10.85 5.00
CA HIS A 346 -3.66 -9.66 5.05
C HIS A 346 -4.35 -9.34 3.71
N PHE A 347 -4.14 -10.13 2.67
CA PHE A 347 -4.88 -9.95 1.42
C PHE A 347 -6.40 -10.03 1.68
N PRO A 348 -7.19 -9.02 1.29
CA PRO A 348 -8.63 -9.01 1.49
C PRO A 348 -9.28 -10.27 0.91
N GLY A 349 -9.91 -11.08 1.78
CA GLY A 349 -10.57 -12.34 1.41
C GLY A 349 -9.81 -13.62 1.77
N CYS A 350 -8.59 -13.55 2.34
CA CYS A 350 -7.97 -14.76 2.87
C CYS A 350 -8.71 -15.26 4.12
N THR A 351 -9.24 -16.49 4.07
CA THR A 351 -9.93 -17.16 5.19
C THR A 351 -9.15 -18.34 5.77
N SER A 352 -8.01 -18.73 5.18
CA SER A 352 -7.21 -19.89 5.56
C SER A 352 -5.76 -19.51 5.89
N CYS A 353 -5.17 -20.04 6.96
CA CYS A 353 -3.77 -19.74 7.32
C CYS A 353 -2.73 -20.55 6.51
N TRP A 354 -3.13 -21.20 5.40
CA TRP A 354 -2.31 -22.15 4.67
C TRP A 354 -1.81 -21.52 3.36
N ASN A 355 -0.53 -21.69 3.06
CA ASN A 355 0.03 -21.35 1.75
C ASN A 355 -0.24 -22.48 0.73
N LEU A 356 -0.05 -22.19 -0.56
CA LEU A 356 -0.29 -23.14 -1.65
C LEU A 356 0.54 -24.40 -1.51
N ARG A 357 1.80 -24.33 -1.08
CA ARG A 357 2.61 -25.53 -0.86
C ARG A 357 1.94 -26.47 0.16
N ASP A 358 1.50 -25.93 1.29
CA ASP A 358 0.90 -26.73 2.36
C ASP A 358 -0.46 -27.30 1.93
N VAL A 359 -1.25 -26.52 1.17
CA VAL A 359 -2.51 -26.99 0.56
C VAL A 359 -2.24 -28.11 -0.46
N THR A 360 -1.28 -27.93 -1.36
CA THR A 360 -0.86 -28.93 -2.36
C THR A 360 -0.36 -30.22 -1.69
N GLN A 361 0.41 -30.11 -0.62
CA GLN A 361 0.91 -31.24 0.17
C GLN A 361 -0.25 -32.04 0.79
N LYS A 362 -1.21 -31.34 1.41
CA LYS A 362 -2.41 -31.93 2.03
C LYS A 362 -3.28 -32.67 1.00
N ARG A 363 -3.27 -32.22 -0.26
CA ARG A 363 -3.97 -32.87 -1.38
C ARG A 363 -3.23 -34.07 -1.98
N GLY A 364 -2.04 -34.40 -1.48
CA GLY A 364 -1.28 -35.58 -1.92
C GLY A 364 -0.67 -35.43 -3.32
N LEU A 365 -0.45 -34.20 -3.78
CA LEU A 365 0.12 -33.91 -5.11
C LEU A 365 1.66 -33.92 -5.07
N GLY A 366 2.22 -35.05 -4.63
CA GLY A 366 3.64 -35.18 -4.30
C GLY A 366 4.56 -35.06 -5.51
N GLU A 367 4.19 -35.64 -6.66
CA GLU A 367 5.02 -35.53 -7.86
C GLU A 367 5.02 -34.10 -8.42
N PHE A 368 3.89 -33.38 -8.32
CA PHE A 368 3.83 -31.97 -8.69
C PHE A 368 4.73 -31.12 -7.78
N LEU A 369 4.70 -31.34 -6.46
CA LEU A 369 5.60 -30.63 -5.53
C LEU A 369 7.07 -30.91 -5.81
N ALA A 370 7.42 -32.16 -6.14
CA ALA A 370 8.78 -32.51 -6.54
C ALA A 370 9.21 -31.77 -7.83
N ALA A 371 8.32 -31.69 -8.82
CA ALA A 371 8.57 -30.92 -10.05
C ALA A 371 8.66 -29.41 -9.78
N ALA A 372 7.81 -28.87 -8.89
CA ALA A 372 7.84 -27.48 -8.48
C ALA A 372 9.16 -27.13 -7.78
N SER A 373 9.64 -27.98 -6.88
CA SER A 373 10.92 -27.81 -6.22
C SER A 373 12.09 -27.88 -7.20
N ALA A 374 12.08 -28.85 -8.13
CA ALA A 374 13.08 -28.94 -9.20
C ALA A 374 13.07 -27.71 -10.13
N ALA A 375 11.92 -27.07 -10.30
CA ALA A 375 11.76 -25.84 -11.07
C ALA A 375 12.00 -24.55 -10.25
N GLY A 376 12.40 -24.65 -8.97
CA GLY A 376 12.67 -23.52 -8.08
C GLY A 376 11.42 -22.75 -7.65
N LEU A 377 10.25 -23.39 -7.63
CA LEU A 377 8.97 -22.76 -7.30
C LEU A 377 8.60 -22.88 -5.81
N ASP A 378 9.49 -23.43 -4.98
CA ASP A 378 9.24 -23.58 -3.53
C ASP A 378 8.88 -22.23 -2.88
N GLU A 379 9.66 -21.19 -3.17
CA GLU A 379 9.39 -19.85 -2.64
C GLU A 379 8.11 -19.25 -3.23
N LEU A 380 7.76 -19.59 -4.46
CA LEU A 380 6.55 -19.11 -5.11
C LEU A 380 5.29 -19.71 -4.49
N LEU A 381 5.30 -21.02 -4.23
CA LEU A 381 4.19 -21.74 -3.59
C LEU A 381 4.03 -21.41 -2.11
N VAL A 382 5.08 -20.94 -1.45
CA VAL A 382 5.02 -20.53 -0.04
C VAL A 382 4.76 -19.03 0.10
N SER A 383 5.43 -18.20 -0.71
CA SER A 383 5.78 -16.84 -0.33
C SER A 383 5.87 -15.76 -1.43
N LEU A 384 5.51 -15.98 -2.70
CA LEU A 384 5.62 -14.90 -3.71
C LEU A 384 4.26 -14.59 -4.35
N GLY A 385 3.56 -13.61 -3.79
CA GLY A 385 2.33 -13.02 -4.37
C GLY A 385 1.14 -13.97 -4.49
N ARG A 386 0.01 -13.46 -5.01
CA ARG A 386 -1.15 -14.30 -5.33
C ARG A 386 -0.94 -14.97 -6.69
N ILE A 387 -0.97 -16.30 -6.71
CA ILE A 387 -0.87 -17.09 -7.93
C ILE A 387 -2.04 -18.06 -8.07
N THR A 388 -2.32 -18.50 -9.29
CA THR A 388 -3.21 -19.64 -9.55
C THR A 388 -2.36 -20.84 -9.93
N VAL A 389 -2.59 -21.98 -9.28
CA VAL A 389 -1.87 -23.24 -9.56
C VAL A 389 -2.85 -24.27 -10.10
N LEU A 390 -2.58 -24.80 -11.28
CA LEU A 390 -3.34 -25.88 -11.92
C LEU A 390 -2.56 -27.20 -11.78
N ALA A 391 -2.48 -27.75 -10.57
CA ALA A 391 -1.61 -28.88 -10.26
C ALA A 391 -2.22 -30.23 -10.69
N PRO A 392 -1.58 -31.00 -11.60
CA PRO A 392 -2.05 -32.33 -11.96
C PRO A 392 -1.82 -33.36 -10.86
N THR A 393 -2.73 -34.32 -10.75
CA THR A 393 -2.57 -35.51 -9.91
C THR A 393 -1.42 -36.38 -10.43
N ASP A 394 -0.79 -37.17 -9.57
CA ASP A 394 0.24 -38.14 -9.96
C ASP A 394 -0.25 -39.07 -11.09
N LYS A 395 -1.54 -39.45 -11.07
CA LYS A 395 -2.19 -40.21 -12.14
C LYS A 395 -2.25 -39.43 -13.47
N ALA A 396 -2.62 -38.15 -13.44
CA ALA A 396 -2.63 -37.30 -14.62
C ALA A 396 -1.21 -37.11 -15.19
N LEU A 397 -0.21 -36.90 -14.33
CA LEU A 397 1.20 -36.80 -14.71
C LEU A 397 1.68 -38.07 -15.42
N ALA A 398 1.29 -39.26 -14.96
CA ALA A 398 1.60 -40.52 -15.64
C ALA A 398 1.05 -40.57 -17.08
N VAL A 399 -0.21 -40.17 -17.29
CA VAL A 399 -0.83 -40.12 -18.63
C VAL A 399 -0.10 -39.13 -19.55
N ILE A 400 0.29 -37.96 -19.04
CA ILE A 400 1.06 -36.97 -19.80
C ILE A 400 2.40 -37.55 -20.26
N ARG A 401 3.12 -38.27 -19.37
CA ARG A 401 4.42 -38.87 -19.68
C ARG A 401 4.32 -39.94 -20.76
N GLU A 402 3.28 -40.76 -20.72
CA GLU A 402 3.02 -41.78 -21.75
C GLU A 402 2.79 -41.14 -23.12
N GLY A 403 2.06 -40.02 -23.19
CA GLY A 403 1.79 -39.29 -24.44
C GLY A 403 2.98 -38.48 -24.97
N ARG A 404 3.86 -37.97 -24.09
CA ARG A 404 5.01 -37.13 -24.45
C ARG A 404 6.34 -37.87 -24.56
N GLY A 405 6.36 -39.20 -24.43
CA GLY A 405 7.60 -39.99 -24.56
C GLY A 405 8.57 -39.77 -23.40
N ASN A 406 8.06 -39.74 -22.17
CA ASN A 406 8.84 -39.62 -20.92
C ASN A 406 9.56 -38.27 -20.72
N ALA A 407 9.05 -37.20 -21.33
CA ALA A 407 9.54 -35.84 -21.07
C ALA A 407 9.31 -35.43 -19.60
N THR A 408 10.31 -34.76 -19.01
CA THR A 408 10.19 -34.10 -17.70
C THR A 408 9.10 -33.05 -17.73
N ILE A 409 8.27 -33.05 -16.69
CA ILE A 409 7.17 -32.08 -16.54
C ILE A 409 7.75 -30.86 -15.85
N ASP A 410 7.65 -29.69 -16.47
CA ASP A 410 7.99 -28.43 -15.85
C ASP A 410 6.75 -27.91 -15.10
N ALA A 411 6.86 -27.75 -13.78
CA ALA A 411 5.76 -27.26 -12.96
C ALA A 411 5.39 -25.80 -13.31
N ARG A 412 6.29 -25.05 -13.94
CA ARG A 412 6.05 -23.68 -14.41
C ARG A 412 4.95 -23.62 -15.46
N ASP A 413 4.70 -24.70 -16.20
CA ASP A 413 3.59 -24.83 -17.16
C ASP A 413 2.22 -24.66 -16.48
N PHE A 414 2.14 -24.86 -15.17
CA PHE A 414 0.89 -24.95 -14.40
C PHE A 414 0.69 -23.83 -13.39
N VAL A 415 1.61 -22.87 -13.32
CA VAL A 415 1.55 -21.75 -12.37
C VAL A 415 1.33 -20.45 -13.12
N PHE A 416 0.42 -19.62 -12.60
CA PHE A 416 -0.05 -18.40 -13.25
C PHE A 416 -0.02 -17.24 -12.28
N LEU A 417 0.40 -16.08 -12.78
CA LEU A 417 0.39 -14.85 -12.00
C LEU A 417 -1.04 -14.36 -11.76
N GLY A 418 -1.30 -13.84 -10.57
CA GLY A 418 -2.56 -13.23 -10.19
C GLY A 418 -3.61 -14.23 -9.69
N SER A 419 -4.78 -13.69 -9.34
CA SER A 419 -5.91 -14.45 -8.79
C SER A 419 -6.91 -14.81 -9.87
N ASN A 420 -6.48 -15.61 -10.84
CA ASN A 420 -7.36 -16.08 -11.91
C ASN A 420 -8.33 -17.08 -11.30
N ARG A 421 -9.54 -16.61 -10.96
CA ARG A 421 -10.64 -17.39 -10.40
C ARG A 421 -11.45 -18.04 -11.51
N LEU A 422 -11.34 -19.35 -11.65
CA LEU A 422 -12.07 -20.14 -12.64
C LEU A 422 -13.51 -20.48 -12.20
N ASP A 423 -13.84 -20.25 -10.93
CA ASP A 423 -15.16 -20.47 -10.34
C ASP A 423 -16.15 -19.32 -10.59
N ASN A 424 -15.68 -18.11 -10.91
CA ASN A 424 -16.49 -16.93 -11.22
C ASN A 424 -17.05 -16.89 -12.66
N PHE A 425 -16.88 -17.97 -13.44
CA PHE A 425 -17.33 -18.04 -14.84
C PHE A 425 -18.86 -17.91 -15.04
N GLN A 426 -19.64 -17.79 -13.96
CA GLN A 426 -21.09 -17.53 -14.00
C GLN A 426 -21.46 -16.05 -14.14
N GLU A 427 -20.59 -15.09 -13.79
CA GLU A 427 -21.01 -13.69 -13.63
C GLU A 427 -20.65 -12.76 -14.80
N ASP A 428 -19.54 -12.97 -15.52
CA ASP A 428 -19.10 -12.06 -16.60
C ASP A 428 -18.75 -12.79 -17.91
N CYS A 429 -19.75 -12.97 -18.78
CA CYS A 429 -19.55 -13.35 -20.18
C CYS A 429 -19.06 -12.17 -21.06
N GLY A 430 -18.41 -11.17 -20.47
CA GLY A 430 -18.25 -9.85 -21.05
C GLY A 430 -17.04 -9.62 -21.94
N ASP A 431 -15.88 -10.27 -21.69
CA ASP A 431 -14.63 -9.66 -22.17
C ASP A 431 -13.48 -10.63 -22.53
N ALA A 432 -13.71 -11.52 -23.50
CA ALA A 432 -12.63 -12.29 -24.13
C ALA A 432 -12.64 -12.11 -25.65
N SER A 433 -12.07 -11.00 -26.12
CA SER A 433 -11.80 -10.73 -27.53
C SER A 433 -10.70 -11.68 -28.05
N LEU A 434 -11.06 -12.64 -28.90
CA LEU A 434 -10.12 -13.60 -29.50
C LEU A 434 -9.98 -13.38 -31.02
N ALA A 435 -8.92 -12.67 -31.42
CA ALA A 435 -8.49 -12.58 -32.81
C ALA A 435 -7.42 -13.64 -33.11
N GLY A 436 -7.73 -14.50 -34.08
CA GLY A 436 -6.78 -15.39 -34.76
C GLY A 436 -6.36 -16.63 -33.97
N VAL A 437 -6.78 -17.80 -34.45
CA VAL A 437 -6.04 -19.08 -34.52
C VAL A 437 -7.04 -20.13 -35.07
N GLY A 438 -6.56 -21.22 -35.69
CA GLY A 438 -7.35 -22.33 -36.26
C GLY A 438 -6.94 -23.67 -35.62
N VAL A 439 -7.86 -24.62 -35.39
CA VAL A 439 -7.52 -26.04 -35.03
C VAL A 439 -8.64 -27.03 -35.42
N ALA A 440 -8.26 -28.30 -35.58
CA ALA A 440 -8.97 -29.44 -36.18
C ALA A 440 -9.41 -30.53 -35.17
N GLY A 441 -10.39 -31.37 -35.55
CA GLY A 441 -10.83 -32.57 -34.80
C GLY A 441 -12.26 -33.01 -35.14
N PRO A 442 -12.82 -34.06 -34.49
CA PRO A 442 -14.18 -34.59 -34.73
C PRO A 442 -15.30 -33.55 -34.52
N SER A 443 -14.99 -32.45 -33.84
CA SER A 443 -15.79 -31.22 -33.70
C SER A 443 -16.02 -30.46 -35.02
N LYS A 444 -15.43 -30.90 -36.15
CA LYS A 444 -15.56 -30.31 -37.48
C LYS A 444 -16.99 -30.25 -38.04
N ASN A 445 -17.93 -31.05 -37.53
CA ASN A 445 -19.26 -31.19 -38.14
C ASN A 445 -20.35 -30.31 -37.52
N VAL A 446 -20.06 -29.54 -36.47
CA VAL A 446 -21.03 -28.58 -35.91
C VAL A 446 -20.86 -27.23 -36.58
N SER A 447 -21.55 -27.03 -37.70
CA SER A 447 -21.39 -25.85 -38.57
C SER A 447 -22.49 -24.79 -38.42
N SER A 448 -23.55 -25.07 -37.65
CA SER A 448 -24.68 -24.14 -37.48
C SER A 448 -25.52 -24.49 -36.25
N CYS A 449 -26.37 -23.55 -35.80
CA CYS A 449 -27.35 -23.77 -34.74
C CYS A 449 -28.31 -24.94 -35.04
N GLY A 450 -28.61 -25.18 -36.31
CA GLY A 450 -29.47 -26.29 -36.73
C GLY A 450 -28.84 -27.65 -36.44
N VAL A 451 -27.52 -27.77 -36.65
CA VAL A 451 -26.77 -28.99 -36.32
C VAL A 451 -26.59 -29.14 -34.81
N ALA A 452 -26.26 -28.05 -34.10
CA ALA A 452 -26.12 -28.04 -32.64
C ALA A 452 -27.43 -28.42 -31.93
N LYS A 453 -28.58 -27.94 -32.44
CA LYS A 453 -29.90 -28.31 -31.94
C LYS A 453 -30.26 -29.76 -32.30
N ALA A 454 -29.94 -30.21 -33.51
CA ALA A 454 -30.24 -31.58 -33.96
C ALA A 454 -29.47 -32.66 -33.20
N ILE A 455 -28.31 -32.34 -32.64
CA ILE A 455 -27.51 -33.25 -31.81
C ILE A 455 -27.75 -33.07 -30.29
N GLY A 456 -28.74 -32.26 -29.89
CA GLY A 456 -29.14 -32.07 -28.49
C GLY A 456 -28.24 -31.16 -27.66
N LEU A 457 -27.28 -30.46 -28.28
CA LEU A 457 -26.30 -29.61 -27.58
C LEU A 457 -26.96 -28.42 -26.87
N CYS A 458 -28.05 -27.88 -27.44
CA CYS A 458 -28.80 -26.74 -26.89
C CYS A 458 -29.69 -27.10 -25.70
N GLU A 459 -29.86 -28.38 -25.40
CA GLU A 459 -30.65 -28.88 -24.26
C GLU A 459 -29.74 -29.11 -23.03
N GLU A 460 -28.43 -28.90 -23.19
CA GLU A 460 -27.45 -29.04 -22.12
C GLU A 460 -27.48 -27.85 -21.14
N PRO A 461 -27.68 -28.10 -19.83
CA PRO A 461 -27.80 -27.04 -18.83
C PRO A 461 -26.59 -26.12 -18.69
N TRP A 462 -25.39 -26.54 -19.13
CA TRP A 462 -24.18 -25.72 -19.09
C TRP A 462 -24.10 -24.75 -20.28
N VAL A 463 -24.56 -25.15 -21.47
CA VAL A 463 -24.70 -24.27 -22.66
C VAL A 463 -25.72 -23.16 -22.40
N ALA A 464 -26.78 -23.46 -21.65
CA ALA A 464 -27.80 -22.48 -21.27
C ALA A 464 -27.35 -21.52 -20.16
N ARG A 465 -26.39 -21.91 -19.32
CA ARG A 465 -25.96 -21.15 -18.12
C ARG A 465 -24.67 -20.34 -18.32
N GLY A 466 -23.71 -20.82 -19.10
CA GLY A 466 -22.42 -20.12 -19.33
C GLY A 466 -22.37 -19.19 -20.56
N TYR A 467 -23.48 -19.04 -21.30
CA TYR A 467 -23.52 -18.28 -22.56
C TYR A 467 -24.55 -17.11 -22.54
N CYS A 468 -25.35 -17.02 -21.47
CA CYS A 468 -26.46 -16.08 -21.25
C CYS A 468 -27.61 -16.11 -22.31
N PRO A 469 -28.84 -15.68 -21.97
CA PRO A 469 -30.02 -16.53 -22.06
C PRO A 469 -30.89 -16.23 -23.30
N ARG A 470 -30.37 -15.49 -24.29
CA ARG A 470 -31.17 -14.97 -25.42
C ARG A 470 -31.00 -15.71 -26.75
N SER A 471 -30.08 -16.67 -26.87
CA SER A 471 -29.63 -17.10 -28.19
C SER A 471 -29.46 -18.61 -28.38
N CYS A 472 -30.54 -19.37 -28.17
CA CYS A 472 -30.86 -20.48 -29.09
C CYS A 472 -31.41 -19.98 -30.45
N GLY A 473 -31.31 -18.67 -30.72
CA GLY A 473 -31.75 -17.99 -31.94
C GLY A 473 -30.75 -17.00 -32.57
N LEU A 474 -29.55 -16.81 -32.02
CA LEU A 474 -28.51 -15.90 -32.57
C LEU A 474 -27.09 -16.40 -32.24
N CYS A 475 -26.64 -17.53 -32.78
CA CYS A 475 -25.21 -17.87 -32.69
C CYS A 475 -24.45 -17.25 -33.87
N ARG A 476 -23.27 -16.71 -33.55
CA ARG A 476 -22.32 -16.12 -34.50
C ARG A 476 -21.46 -17.18 -35.21
N PRO A 477 -20.75 -16.84 -36.30
CA PRO A 477 -19.96 -17.78 -37.11
C PRO A 477 -18.87 -18.53 -36.30
N MET A 478 -18.45 -19.70 -36.77
CA MET A 478 -17.46 -20.61 -36.16
C MET A 478 -16.14 -19.95 -35.69
N GLN A 479 -15.72 -18.86 -36.32
CA GLN A 479 -14.53 -18.09 -35.94
C GLN A 479 -14.70 -17.38 -34.58
N GLU A 480 -15.95 -17.15 -34.15
CA GLU A 480 -16.35 -16.50 -32.89
C GLU A 480 -16.82 -17.53 -31.83
N LEU A 481 -16.85 -18.83 -32.15
CA LEU A 481 -17.28 -19.93 -31.26
C LEU A 481 -16.10 -20.57 -30.49
N ARG A 482 -14.93 -19.92 -30.44
CA ARG A 482 -13.80 -20.34 -29.61
C ARG A 482 -13.99 -19.84 -28.18
N VAL A 483 -14.77 -20.55 -27.38
CA VAL A 483 -15.08 -20.13 -26.00
C VAL A 483 -14.24 -20.91 -25.00
N GLY A 484 -12.92 -20.75 -25.14
CA GLY A 484 -11.97 -21.06 -24.08
C GLY A 484 -11.12 -19.82 -23.87
N PHE A 485 -10.79 -19.50 -22.62
CA PHE A 485 -9.90 -18.38 -22.33
C PHE A 485 -8.47 -18.89 -22.25
N GLU A 486 -7.55 -18.09 -22.81
CA GLU A 486 -6.12 -18.35 -22.72
C GLU A 486 -5.61 -17.79 -21.39
N MET A 487 -4.94 -18.64 -20.64
CA MET A 487 -4.14 -18.23 -19.51
C MET A 487 -2.67 -18.38 -19.90
N GLN A 488 -1.84 -17.41 -19.52
CA GLN A 488 -0.40 -17.48 -19.74
C GLN A 488 0.30 -17.92 -18.45
N ALA A 489 0.91 -19.09 -18.49
CA ALA A 489 1.70 -19.63 -17.39
C ALA A 489 3.02 -18.86 -17.24
N ILE A 490 3.67 -18.99 -16.08
CA ILE A 490 4.90 -18.24 -15.78
C ILE A 490 6.04 -18.59 -16.73
N ASN A 491 6.12 -19.80 -17.28
CA ASN A 491 7.11 -20.14 -18.31
C ASN A 491 6.84 -19.48 -19.68
N GLY A 492 5.73 -18.75 -19.83
CA GLY A 492 5.29 -18.12 -21.07
C GLY A 492 4.34 -18.96 -21.92
N ASP A 493 4.12 -20.23 -21.55
CA ASP A 493 3.20 -21.13 -22.25
C ASP A 493 1.75 -20.70 -22.08
N ARG A 494 0.94 -21.05 -23.06
CA ARG A 494 -0.49 -20.77 -23.07
C ARG A 494 -1.26 -22.04 -22.74
N LEU A 495 -2.05 -21.97 -21.67
CA LEU A 495 -3.05 -22.97 -21.35
C LEU A 495 -4.42 -22.46 -21.76
N VAL A 496 -5.19 -23.31 -22.45
CA VAL A 496 -6.55 -22.98 -22.86
C VAL A 496 -7.52 -23.78 -22.00
N VAL A 497 -8.41 -23.07 -21.33
CA VAL A 497 -9.43 -23.67 -20.45
C VAL A 497 -10.78 -23.66 -21.17
N TYR A 498 -11.41 -24.82 -21.28
CA TYR A 498 -12.69 -25.02 -21.97
C TYR A 498 -13.77 -25.50 -21.01
N PRO A 499 -15.04 -25.16 -21.22
CA PRO A 499 -16.13 -25.89 -20.59
C PRO A 499 -16.20 -27.35 -21.10
N SER A 500 -16.41 -28.29 -20.18
CA SER A 500 -16.55 -29.73 -20.40
C SER A 500 -17.91 -30.06 -21.00
N SER A 501 -17.94 -30.97 -21.97
CA SER A 501 -19.18 -31.52 -22.53
C SER A 501 -19.67 -32.79 -21.81
N ASP A 502 -18.97 -33.23 -20.76
CA ASP A 502 -19.30 -34.45 -20.02
C ASP A 502 -20.49 -34.24 -19.07
N ARG A 503 -21.62 -34.89 -19.37
CA ARG A 503 -22.86 -34.84 -18.56
C ARG A 503 -22.69 -35.35 -17.13
N SER A 504 -21.65 -36.13 -16.84
CA SER A 504 -21.34 -36.59 -15.48
C SER A 504 -20.72 -35.49 -14.60
N MET A 505 -20.00 -34.53 -15.22
CA MET A 505 -19.39 -33.40 -14.54
C MET A 505 -20.40 -32.28 -14.26
N ALA A 506 -21.39 -32.09 -15.15
CA ALA A 506 -22.44 -31.05 -15.08
C ALA A 506 -23.34 -31.08 -13.83
N ARG A 507 -23.17 -32.09 -12.96
CA ARG A 507 -23.87 -32.21 -11.66
C ARG A 507 -23.07 -31.61 -10.50
N GLN A 508 -21.81 -31.24 -10.70
CA GLN A 508 -20.96 -30.58 -9.70
C GLN A 508 -20.95 -29.06 -9.99
N SER A 509 -20.99 -28.21 -8.96
CA SER A 509 -20.96 -26.74 -9.13
C SER A 509 -19.65 -26.28 -9.81
N PRO A 510 -19.57 -25.14 -10.51
CA PRO A 510 -18.29 -24.64 -11.04
C PRO A 510 -17.21 -24.62 -9.94
N PRO A 511 -15.94 -24.96 -10.26
CA PRO A 511 -15.30 -25.01 -11.58
C PRO A 511 -15.13 -26.44 -12.17
N PHE A 512 -15.84 -27.45 -11.66
CA PHE A 512 -15.66 -28.87 -12.07
C PHE A 512 -16.08 -29.19 -13.52
N ASP A 513 -16.74 -28.24 -14.20
CA ASP A 513 -17.11 -28.33 -15.61
C ASP A 513 -16.02 -27.76 -16.54
N LEU A 514 -14.75 -27.70 -16.12
CA LEU A 514 -13.67 -27.15 -16.95
C LEU A 514 -12.62 -28.19 -17.33
N VAL A 515 -12.16 -28.11 -18.59
CA VAL A 515 -11.14 -28.94 -19.21
C VAL A 515 -9.96 -28.08 -19.63
N VAL A 516 -8.76 -28.43 -19.18
CA VAL A 516 -7.50 -27.77 -19.53
C VAL A 516 -6.86 -28.50 -20.71
N ASN A 517 -6.49 -27.76 -21.77
CA ASN A 517 -5.83 -28.27 -22.97
C ASN A 517 -6.53 -29.48 -23.62
N ALA A 518 -7.85 -29.59 -23.48
CA ALA A 518 -8.67 -30.71 -23.99
C ALA A 518 -8.29 -32.12 -23.46
N THR A 519 -7.43 -32.21 -22.43
CA THR A 519 -6.85 -33.49 -21.97
C THR A 519 -6.97 -33.73 -20.47
N MET A 520 -7.21 -32.68 -19.68
CA MET A 520 -7.32 -32.75 -18.22
C MET A 520 -8.58 -32.07 -17.74
N LYS A 521 -9.19 -32.57 -16.67
CA LYS A 521 -10.38 -31.98 -16.03
C LYS A 521 -10.01 -31.36 -14.68
N ILE A 522 -10.72 -30.32 -14.26
CA ILE A 522 -10.63 -29.81 -12.88
C ILE A 522 -11.43 -30.74 -11.96
N ALA A 523 -10.73 -31.44 -11.07
CA ALA A 523 -11.30 -32.43 -10.16
C ALA A 523 -11.57 -31.88 -8.76
N ASP A 524 -10.86 -30.82 -8.35
CA ASP A 524 -11.02 -30.13 -7.07
C ASP A 524 -10.40 -28.74 -7.10
N PHE A 525 -10.73 -27.91 -6.10
CA PHE A 525 -10.04 -26.67 -5.83
C PHE A 525 -9.96 -26.36 -4.33
N GLU A 526 -8.94 -25.61 -3.92
CA GLU A 526 -8.81 -25.12 -2.55
C GLU A 526 -8.15 -23.74 -2.55
N GLU A 527 -8.69 -22.84 -1.75
CA GLU A 527 -8.13 -21.50 -1.56
C GLU A 527 -7.04 -21.53 -0.50
N ALA A 528 -5.91 -20.95 -0.86
CA ALA A 528 -4.78 -20.66 0.01
C ALA A 528 -4.65 -19.15 0.20
N CYS A 529 -3.89 -18.73 1.20
CA CYS A 529 -3.68 -17.31 1.48
C CYS A 529 -2.91 -16.59 0.36
N ASN A 530 -1.99 -17.30 -0.29
CA ASN A 530 -1.21 -16.82 -1.43
C ASN A 530 -1.75 -17.30 -2.80
N GLY A 531 -3.01 -17.73 -2.90
CA GLY A 531 -3.58 -18.08 -4.21
C GLY A 531 -4.69 -19.12 -4.23
N VAL A 532 -4.92 -19.70 -5.40
CA VAL A 532 -5.92 -20.77 -5.59
C VAL A 532 -5.25 -21.99 -6.20
N LEU A 533 -5.45 -23.15 -5.59
CA LEU A 533 -5.06 -24.45 -6.14
C LEU A 533 -6.25 -25.07 -6.85
N TYR A 534 -6.10 -25.42 -8.12
CA TYR A 534 -6.99 -26.29 -8.88
C TYR A 534 -6.29 -27.63 -9.10
N VAL A 535 -6.96 -28.72 -8.76
CA VAL A 535 -6.47 -30.08 -8.93
C VAL A 535 -6.89 -30.58 -10.31
N LEU A 536 -5.93 -30.94 -11.16
CA LEU A 536 -6.18 -31.49 -12.49
C LEU A 536 -6.10 -33.01 -12.49
N ASP A 537 -7.10 -33.69 -13.04
CA ASP A 537 -7.08 -35.14 -13.27
C ASP A 537 -7.13 -35.46 -14.77
N ALA A 538 -6.66 -36.64 -15.15
CA ALA A 538 -6.78 -37.11 -16.53
C ALA A 538 -8.27 -37.36 -16.87
N ILE A 539 -8.63 -37.08 -18.13
CA ILE A 539 -9.95 -37.39 -18.69
C ILE A 539 -10.10 -38.89 -18.91
#